data_AF-A0A971STI0-F1
#
_entry.id   AF-A0A971STI0-F1
#
_cell.length_a   1.000
_cell.length_b   1.000
_cell.length_c   1.000
_cell.angle_alpha   90.00
_cell.angle_beta   90.00
_cell.angle_gamma   90.00
#
_symmetry.space_group_name_H-M   'P 1'
#
loop_
_entity.id
_entity.type
_entity.pdbx_description
1 polymer ?
#
loop_
_entity_poly.entity_id
_entity_poly.type
_entity_poly.pdbx_seq_one_letter_code
_entity_poly.pdbx_strand_id
1 'polypeptide(L)'
;AGCRINIVPLDVNHLHSGGQQTILNSMWLGKPTIVTDPEGARDYITHGEDGLLVAPGNPHELADTIQTLLQDPQRARDMGLKARNRVIGRYSTEAHFREIVVLAGEVAAHAR
;
A
#
# COMPACT_ATOMS: atom_id res chain seq x y z
N ALA A 1 10.49 8.10 -9.95
CA ALA A 1 10.37 7.07 -11.01
C ALA A 1 11.49 6.03 -11.01
N GLY A 2 12.75 6.40 -10.72
CA GLY A 2 13.91 5.47 -10.77
C GLY A 2 14.20 4.64 -9.51
N CYS A 3 13.48 4.82 -8.40
CA CYS A 3 13.73 4.05 -7.18
C CYS A 3 13.35 2.56 -7.33
N ARG A 4 14.03 1.70 -6.57
CA ARG A 4 13.74 0.26 -6.47
C ARG A 4 12.72 -0.07 -5.38
N ILE A 5 12.70 0.72 -4.31
CA ILE A 5 11.92 0.50 -3.11
C ILE A 5 11.48 1.87 -2.59
N ASN A 6 10.26 1.97 -2.07
CA ASN A 6 9.79 3.12 -1.31
C ASN A 6 9.76 2.78 0.18
N ILE A 7 10.19 3.71 1.05
CA ILE A 7 10.22 3.51 2.50
C ILE A 7 9.44 4.65 3.15
N VAL A 8 8.46 4.31 3.97
CA VAL A 8 7.58 5.28 4.66
C VAL A 8 7.67 5.01 6.17
N PRO A 9 8.70 5.54 6.85
CA PRO A 9 8.82 5.46 8.30
C PRO A 9 7.90 6.51 8.93
N LEU A 10 6.89 6.04 9.64
CA LEU A 10 5.88 6.82 10.33
C LEU A 10 5.99 6.58 11.84
N ASP A 11 5.87 7.67 12.59
CA ASP A 11 5.80 7.63 14.05
C ASP A 11 4.34 7.37 14.49
N VAL A 12 4.16 6.42 15.40
CA VAL A 12 2.85 6.04 15.96
C VAL A 12 2.28 7.07 16.94
N ASN A 13 3.11 8.00 17.42
CA ASN A 13 2.65 9.05 18.35
C ASN A 13 1.85 10.16 17.65
N HIS A 14 1.74 10.11 16.32
CA HIS A 14 1.04 11.10 15.52
C HIS A 14 -0.14 10.41 14.79
N LEU A 15 -1.33 10.48 15.38
CA LEU A 15 -2.60 9.98 14.81
C LEU A 15 -3.06 10.84 13.63
N HIS A 16 -2.28 10.88 12.55
CA HIS A 16 -2.62 11.59 11.33
C HIS A 16 -2.50 10.64 10.14
N SER A 17 -3.39 10.79 9.17
CA SER A 17 -3.48 10.01 7.92
C SER A 17 -2.29 10.25 6.95
N GLY A 18 -1.08 10.33 7.47
CA GLY A 18 0.15 10.59 6.73
C GLY A 18 0.59 9.35 5.94
N GLY A 19 1.18 9.57 4.77
CA GLY A 19 1.82 8.50 4.00
C GLY A 19 0.89 7.65 3.12
N GLN A 20 -0.43 7.69 3.30
CA GLN A 20 -1.39 6.90 2.50
C GLN A 20 -1.29 7.21 1.00
N GLN A 21 -1.25 8.50 0.64
CA GLN A 21 -1.04 8.91 -0.76
C GLN A 21 0.33 8.47 -1.28
N THR A 22 1.35 8.49 -0.43
CA THR A 22 2.70 7.99 -0.79
C THR A 22 2.67 6.49 -1.08
N ILE A 23 1.94 5.72 -0.27
CA ILE A 23 1.72 4.29 -0.47
C ILE A 23 1.01 4.06 -1.82
N LEU A 24 -0.15 4.68 -2.04
CA LEU A 24 -0.93 4.52 -3.27
C LEU A 24 -0.13 4.92 -4.53
N ASN A 25 0.60 6.03 -4.49
CA ASN A 25 1.44 6.46 -5.59
C ASN A 25 2.59 5.49 -5.87
N SER A 26 3.21 4.94 -4.81
CA SER A 26 4.26 3.93 -4.92
C SER A 26 3.72 2.63 -5.53
N MET A 27 2.58 2.15 -5.05
CA MET A 27 1.86 1.01 -5.64
C MET A 27 1.55 1.27 -7.11
N TRP A 28 1.06 2.47 -7.45
CA TRP A 28 0.75 2.83 -8.83
C TRP A 28 1.98 2.79 -9.71
N LEU A 29 3.14 3.23 -9.21
CA LEU A 29 4.42 3.15 -9.92
C LEU A 29 5.03 1.73 -9.95
N GLY A 30 4.32 0.74 -9.41
CA GLY A 30 4.78 -0.65 -9.33
C GLY A 30 6.01 -0.81 -8.45
N LYS A 31 6.06 -0.09 -7.34
CA LYS A 31 7.19 -0.10 -6.40
C LYS A 31 6.79 -0.81 -5.11
N PRO A 32 7.60 -1.77 -4.63
CA PRO A 32 7.39 -2.33 -3.31
C PRO A 32 7.57 -1.23 -2.28
N THR A 33 6.69 -1.22 -1.28
CA THR A 33 6.68 -0.22 -0.21
C THR A 33 6.90 -0.89 1.13
N ILE A 34 7.86 -0.39 1.90
CA ILE A 34 8.08 -0.76 3.30
C ILE A 34 7.49 0.37 4.15
N VAL A 35 6.57 0.04 5.05
CA VAL A 35 5.90 1.01 5.93
C VAL A 35 6.05 0.54 7.37
N THR A 36 6.39 1.45 8.29
CA THR A 36 6.34 1.13 9.72
C THR A 36 4.88 1.22 10.17
N ASP A 37 4.28 0.10 10.49
CA ASP A 37 2.85 -0.19 10.62
C ASP A 37 2.01 0.81 11.46
N PRO A 38 1.35 1.85 10.86
CA PRO A 38 0.17 2.44 11.48
C PRO A 38 -1.08 1.63 11.06
N GLU A 39 -2.14 1.65 11.88
CA GLU A 39 -3.43 0.97 11.56
C GLU A 39 -3.89 1.21 10.12
N GLY A 40 -3.74 2.43 9.59
CA GLY A 40 -4.17 2.80 8.24
C GLY A 40 -3.30 2.28 7.08
N ALA A 41 -2.11 1.72 7.29
CA ALA A 41 -1.34 1.13 6.18
C ALA A 41 -1.84 -0.26 5.79
N ARG A 42 -2.40 -1.00 6.76
CA ARG A 42 -2.96 -2.34 6.57
C ARG A 42 -4.18 -2.33 5.65
N ASP A 43 -4.85 -1.18 5.53
CA ASP A 43 -5.95 -0.99 4.58
C ASP A 43 -5.49 -1.08 3.13
N TYR A 44 -4.22 -0.76 2.85
CA TYR A 44 -3.66 -0.69 1.50
C TYR A 44 -2.67 -1.81 1.20
N ILE A 45 -1.89 -2.24 2.19
CA ILE A 45 -0.80 -3.22 2.04
C ILE A 45 -1.18 -4.55 2.70
N THR A 46 -1.07 -5.64 1.95
CA THR A 46 -0.96 -7.01 2.48
C THR A 46 0.52 -7.35 2.67
N HIS A 47 0.94 -7.46 3.94
CA HIS A 47 2.31 -7.79 4.31
C HIS A 47 2.82 -9.05 3.60
N GLY A 48 3.98 -8.94 2.94
CA GLY A 48 4.65 -10.03 2.25
C GLY A 48 4.20 -10.24 0.80
N GLU A 49 3.06 -9.68 0.41
CA GLU A 49 2.49 -9.85 -0.92
C GLU A 49 2.73 -8.64 -1.84
N ASP A 50 2.23 -7.47 -1.45
CA ASP A 50 2.27 -6.23 -2.23
C ASP A 50 3.02 -5.09 -1.51
N GLY A 51 3.58 -5.39 -0.35
CA GLY A 51 4.42 -4.50 0.44
C GLY A 51 4.91 -5.20 1.71
N LEU A 52 5.62 -4.47 2.54
CA LEU A 52 6.10 -4.96 3.83
C LEU A 52 5.72 -3.97 4.93
N LEU A 53 5.28 -4.54 6.04
CA LEU A 53 4.96 -3.84 7.28
C LEU A 53 6.04 -4.17 8.30
N VAL A 54 6.55 -3.16 8.99
CA VAL A 54 7.61 -3.27 10.01
C VAL A 54 7.11 -2.65 11.32
N ALA A 55 7.55 -3.14 12.47
CA ALA A 55 7.18 -2.54 13.74
C ALA A 55 7.69 -1.08 13.88
N PRO A 56 6.85 -0.13 14.29
CA PRO A 56 7.28 1.22 14.63
C PRO A 56 8.31 1.24 15.77
N GLY A 57 9.26 2.17 15.72
CA GLY A 57 10.33 2.27 16.72
C GLY A 57 11.39 1.16 16.65
N ASN A 58 11.36 0.30 15.63
CA ASN A 58 12.34 -0.76 15.41
C ASN A 58 13.24 -0.46 14.19
N PRO A 59 14.29 0.36 14.32
CA PRO A 59 15.18 0.71 13.21
C PRO A 59 15.98 -0.49 12.69
N HIS A 60 16.26 -1.50 13.52
CA HIS A 60 16.98 -2.71 13.10
C HIS A 60 16.13 -3.55 12.14
N GLU A 61 14.87 -3.82 12.50
CA GLU A 61 13.94 -4.55 11.63
C GLU A 61 13.69 -3.80 10.32
N LEU A 62 13.59 -2.46 10.36
CA LEU A 62 13.47 -1.64 9.15
C LEU A 62 14.69 -1.82 8.25
N ALA A 63 15.90 -1.73 8.81
CA ALA A 63 17.14 -1.89 8.07
C ALA A 63 17.27 -3.29 7.46
N ASP A 64 16.97 -4.34 8.23
CA ASP A 64 17.04 -5.73 7.77
C ASP A 64 16.02 -5.99 6.65
N THR A 65 14.82 -5.42 6.77
CA THR A 65 13.77 -5.50 5.75
C THR A 65 14.20 -4.83 4.45
N ILE A 66 14.79 -3.63 4.54
CA ILE A 66 15.35 -2.92 3.39
C ILE A 66 16.45 -3.75 2.72
N GLN A 67 17.40 -4.28 3.51
CA GLN A 67 18.51 -5.08 2.99
C GLN A 67 18.02 -6.34 2.27
N THR A 68 17.08 -7.07 2.89
CA THR A 68 16.50 -8.29 2.30
C THR A 68 15.91 -8.02 0.93
N LEU A 69 15.17 -6.92 0.77
CA LEU A 69 14.56 -6.58 -0.52
C LEU A 69 15.56 -6.00 -1.53
N LEU A 70 16.64 -5.38 -1.06
CA LEU A 70 17.74 -4.92 -1.92
C LEU A 70 18.59 -6.09 -2.44
N GLN A 71 18.75 -7.17 -1.66
CA GLN A 71 19.49 -8.37 -2.03
C GLN A 71 18.71 -9.26 -3.02
N ASP A 72 17.38 -9.14 -3.07
CA ASP A 72 16.53 -9.85 -4.03
C ASP A 72 15.73 -8.87 -4.92
N PRO A 73 16.35 -8.36 -6.02
CA PRO A 73 15.70 -7.45 -6.93
C PRO A 73 14.49 -8.05 -7.65
N GLN A 74 14.44 -9.38 -7.81
CA GLN A 74 13.33 -10.04 -8.50
C GLN A 74 12.09 -10.05 -7.60
N ARG A 75 12.24 -10.45 -6.34
CA ARG A 75 11.18 -10.34 -5.33
C ARG A 75 10.66 -8.92 -5.19
N ALA A 76 11.55 -7.92 -5.20
CA ALA A 76 11.16 -6.51 -5.15
C ALA A 76 10.28 -6.12 -6.34
N ARG A 77 10.62 -6.56 -7.57
CA ARG A 77 9.84 -6.31 -8.78
C ARG A 77 8.48 -7.00 -8.72
N ASP A 78 8.44 -8.27 -8.34
CA ASP A 78 7.20 -9.05 -8.30
C ASP A 78 6.23 -8.50 -7.26
N MET A 79 6.73 -8.11 -6.08
CA MET A 79 5.95 -7.41 -5.06
C MET A 79 5.40 -6.08 -5.59
N GLY A 80 6.23 -5.29 -6.29
CA GLY A 80 5.80 -4.04 -6.91
C GLY A 80 4.72 -4.23 -7.97
N LEU A 81 4.80 -5.29 -8.79
CA LEU A 81 3.76 -5.61 -9.79
C LEU A 81 2.44 -6.00 -9.12
N LYS A 82 2.48 -6.80 -8.05
CA LYS A 82 1.29 -7.12 -7.24
C LYS A 82 0.65 -5.87 -6.65
N ALA A 83 1.48 -4.97 -6.10
CA ALA A 83 1.05 -3.67 -5.61
C ALA A 83 0.35 -2.84 -6.68
N ARG A 84 0.92 -2.80 -7.89
CA ARG A 84 0.31 -2.11 -9.04
C ARG A 84 -1.05 -2.68 -9.41
N ASN A 85 -1.15 -4.00 -9.49
CA ASN A 85 -2.40 -4.67 -9.83
C ASN A 85 -3.48 -4.39 -8.79
N ARG A 86 -3.12 -4.42 -7.49
CA ARG A 86 -4.05 -4.09 -6.40
C ARG A 86 -4.55 -2.65 -6.50
N VAL A 87 -3.66 -1.68 -6.68
CA VAL A 87 -4.09 -0.27 -6.70
C VAL A 87 -4.96 0.05 -7.91
N ILE A 88 -4.67 -0.54 -9.07
CA ILE A 88 -5.53 -0.41 -10.26
C ILE A 88 -6.90 -1.04 -10.00
N GLY A 89 -6.94 -2.23 -9.39
CA GLY A 89 -8.18 -2.97 -9.15
C GLY A 89 -9.07 -2.40 -8.05
N ARG A 90 -8.50 -1.73 -7.03
CA ARG A 90 -9.25 -1.34 -5.83
C ARG A 90 -9.28 0.16 -5.52
N TYR A 91 -8.26 0.91 -5.92
CA TYR A 91 -8.12 2.32 -5.55
C TYR A 91 -8.00 3.26 -6.76
N SER A 92 -8.32 2.77 -7.96
CA SER A 92 -8.44 3.61 -9.15
C SER A 92 -9.79 4.32 -9.18
N THR A 93 -9.86 5.46 -9.90
CA THR A 93 -11.13 6.16 -10.14
C THR A 93 -12.19 5.24 -10.74
N GLU A 94 -11.79 4.37 -11.67
CA GLU A 94 -12.67 3.40 -12.33
C GLU A 94 -13.21 2.37 -11.33
N ALA A 95 -12.35 1.82 -10.46
CA ALA A 95 -12.76 0.88 -9.42
C ALA A 95 -13.74 1.55 -8.44
N HIS A 96 -13.43 2.77 -8.02
CA HIS A 96 -14.26 3.53 -7.09
C HIS A 96 -15.64 3.87 -7.68
N PHE A 97 -15.67 4.34 -8.94
CA PHE A 97 -16.93 4.67 -9.61
C PHE A 97 -17.84 3.45 -9.76
N ARG A 98 -17.27 2.30 -10.09
CA ARG A 98 -18.00 1.04 -10.18
C ARG A 98 -18.68 0.67 -8.86
N GLU A 99 -17.97 0.80 -7.75
CA GLU A 99 -18.50 0.50 -6.41
C GLU A 99 -19.63 1.47 -6.03
N ILE A 100 -19.46 2.77 -6.29
CA ILE A 100 -20.51 3.78 -6.08
C ILE A 100 -21.78 3.45 -6.87
N VAL A 101 -21.65 3.06 -8.14
CA VAL A 101 -22.80 2.75 -9.00
C VAL A 101 -23.58 1.54 -8.47
N VAL A 102 -22.88 0.50 -7.99
CA VAL A 102 -23.51 -0.67 -7.36
C VAL A 102 -24.29 -0.27 -6.13
N LEU A 103 -23.66 0.47 -5.20
CA LEU A 103 -24.29 0.93 -3.96
C LEU A 103 -25.50 1.84 -4.23
N ALA A 104 -25.39 2.74 -5.21
CA ALA A 104 -26.51 3.60 -5.60
C ALA A 104 -27.70 2.78 -6.13
N GLY A 105 -27.43 1.71 -6.90
CA GLY A 105 -28.47 0.78 -7.37
C GLY A 105 -29.16 0.03 -6.22
N GLU A 106 -28.39 -0.44 -5.23
CA GLU A 106 -28.92 -1.11 -4.04
C GLU A 106 -29.81 -0.18 -3.21
N VAL A 107 -29.36 1.05 -2.96
CA VAL A 107 -30.15 2.07 -2.24
C VAL A 107 -31.44 2.39 -2.99
N ALA A 108 -31.38 2.53 -4.32
CA ALA A 108 -32.55 2.81 -5.15
C ALA A 108 -33.58 1.65 -5.14
N ALA A 109 -33.11 0.41 -4.96
CA ALA A 109 -33.97 -0.76 -4.84
C ALA A 109 -34.68 -0.85 -3.48
N HIS A 110 -34.02 -0.46 -2.39
CA HIS A 110 -34.60 -0.45 -1.04
C HIS A 110 -35.52 0.74 -0.76
N ALA A 111 -35.45 1.80 -1.59
CA ALA A 111 -36.32 2.97 -1.48
C ALA A 111 -37.69 2.78 -2.17
N ARG A 112 -37.98 1.60 -2.73
CA ARG A 112 -39.27 1.22 -3.32
C ARG A 112 -40.00 0.26 -2.41
#